data_AF-A0A1F8E0Y7-F1
#
_entry.id   AF-A0A1F8E0Y7-F1
#
_cell.length_a   1.000
_cell.length_b   1.000
_cell.length_c   1.000
_cell.angle_alpha   90.00
_cell.angle_beta   90.00
_cell.angle_gamma   90.00
#
_symmetry.space_group_name_H-M   'P 1'
#
loop_
_entity.id
_entity.type
_entity.pdbx_description
1 polymer ?
#
loop_
_entity_poly.entity_id
_entity_poly.type
_entity_poly.pdbx_seq_one_letter_code
_entity_poly.pdbx_strand_id
1 'polypeptide(L)'
;MIRTKGFTLLELLITIGILAVLATTAVLVINPVEYLRQSRDTRRIGDLDAISKAIDLYTINKPAIAELGTVSIVYISLPDTSSTCGSHSLPLLPSPWQYRCATTANLQKVDGTGWLPINFSSVSGGAPLATLPIDPVNGAANLQYYAFTASGRKYEVFSVIESENNFLGGPNDKISSDGGDDFTRYEVGSDLTIAPWSFEFDAFPLATSGSKKPGWYKIYGDSFVSIESDAETANFLRLTTQVWYEWQENILYNPNSVYKVEVRARLFADPAVGYKFIYTGFVGVAANGVSRSNITGASGTNAQHFRGFRGEELDVTSGWTIATDYSGGYGSPQGTNTNCTDPNNPCLMHAAVRYIRPLLMVGEGTTDIDYIKVTKQ
;
A
#
# COMPACT_ATOMS: atom_id res chain seq x y z
N MET A 1 39.45 15.44 -59.47
CA MET A 1 39.90 14.09 -59.06
C MET A 1 39.57 13.94 -57.58
N ILE A 2 38.51 13.21 -57.23
CA ILE A 2 38.07 13.06 -55.83
C ILE A 2 38.94 11.97 -55.19
N ARG A 3 39.86 12.34 -54.27
CA ARG A 3 40.62 11.37 -53.48
C ARG A 3 39.68 10.69 -52.49
N THR A 4 39.41 9.41 -52.67
CA THR A 4 38.81 8.57 -51.64
C THR A 4 39.87 8.28 -50.56
N LYS A 5 39.69 8.87 -49.37
CA LYS A 5 40.50 8.51 -48.19
C LYS A 5 39.98 7.18 -47.67
N GLY A 6 40.78 6.12 -47.76
CA GLY A 6 40.47 4.82 -47.17
C GLY A 6 40.88 4.77 -45.69
N PHE A 7 40.10 4.05 -44.87
CA PHE A 7 40.43 3.79 -43.47
C PHE A 7 41.62 2.84 -43.35
N THR A 8 42.49 3.05 -42.35
CA THR A 8 43.57 2.12 -42.02
C THR A 8 43.08 0.98 -41.13
N LEU A 9 43.71 -0.20 -41.24
CA LEU A 9 43.38 -1.35 -40.37
C LEU A 9 43.60 -1.04 -38.88
N LEU A 10 44.58 -0.18 -38.57
CA LEU A 10 44.87 0.24 -37.20
C LEU A 10 43.75 1.11 -36.62
N GLU A 11 43.19 2.04 -37.40
CA GLU A 11 42.05 2.86 -36.97
C GLU A 11 40.83 1.99 -36.67
N LEU A 12 40.57 0.97 -37.49
CA LEU A 12 39.49 0.02 -37.25
C LEU A 12 39.72 -0.76 -35.95
N LEU A 13 40.95 -1.23 -35.72
CA LEU A 13 41.30 -2.02 -34.53
C LEU A 13 41.21 -1.21 -33.23
N ILE A 14 41.66 0.04 -33.24
CA ILE A 14 41.53 0.93 -32.08
C ILE A 14 40.05 1.24 -31.80
N THR A 15 39.26 1.47 -32.85
CA THR A 15 37.82 1.79 -32.71
C THR A 15 37.05 0.64 -32.10
N ILE A 16 37.24 -0.60 -32.58
CA ILE A 16 36.57 -1.77 -31.98
C ILE A 16 37.02 -2.02 -30.55
N GLY A 17 38.30 -1.74 -30.22
CA GLY A 17 38.81 -1.83 -28.86
C GLY A 17 38.15 -0.85 -27.90
N ILE A 18 38.02 0.42 -28.31
CA ILE A 18 37.33 1.46 -27.53
C ILE A 18 35.84 1.12 -27.37
N LEU A 19 35.18 0.70 -28.46
CA LEU A 19 33.77 0.31 -28.41
C LEU A 19 33.52 -0.88 -27.48
N ALA A 20 34.41 -1.87 -27.43
CA ALA A 20 34.29 -3.00 -26.52
C ALA A 20 34.35 -2.56 -25.04
N VAL A 21 35.25 -1.63 -24.70
CA VAL A 21 35.37 -1.09 -23.33
C VAL A 21 34.16 -0.21 -22.97
N LEU A 22 33.70 0.64 -23.88
CA LEU A 22 32.52 1.48 -23.64
C LEU A 22 31.23 0.65 -23.53
N ALA A 23 31.06 -0.40 -24.33
CA ALA A 23 29.89 -1.26 -24.28
C ALA A 23 29.79 -2.03 -22.96
N THR A 24 30.91 -2.58 -22.46
CA THR A 24 30.94 -3.31 -21.19
C THR A 24 30.65 -2.41 -19.99
N THR A 25 31.22 -1.19 -19.97
CA THR A 25 30.95 -0.21 -18.92
C THR A 25 29.51 0.33 -18.96
N ALA A 26 28.95 0.57 -20.14
CA ALA A 26 27.57 1.02 -20.29
C ALA A 26 26.54 0.01 -19.76
N VAL A 27 26.72 -1.29 -20.02
CA VAL A 27 25.82 -2.35 -19.53
C VAL A 27 25.88 -2.50 -18.00
N LEU A 28 27.03 -2.25 -17.37
CA LEU A 28 27.14 -2.28 -15.91
C LEU A 28 26.44 -1.09 -15.22
N VAL A 29 26.29 0.03 -15.92
CA VAL A 29 25.66 1.25 -15.39
C VAL A 29 24.16 1.31 -15.68
N ILE A 30 23.70 0.72 -16.79
CA ILE A 30 22.31 0.75 -17.23
C ILE A 30 21.61 -0.54 -16.77
N ASN A 31 20.64 -0.43 -15.85
CA ASN A 31 19.68 -1.52 -15.60
C ASN A 31 18.50 -1.37 -16.59
N PRO A 32 18.49 -2.09 -17.73
CA PRO A 32 17.48 -1.89 -18.77
C PRO A 32 16.06 -2.22 -18.28
N VAL A 33 15.91 -3.15 -17.34
CA VAL A 33 14.61 -3.49 -16.76
C VAL A 33 14.03 -2.32 -15.98
N GLU A 34 14.87 -1.64 -15.22
CA GLU A 34 14.47 -0.49 -14.42
C GLU A 34 14.08 0.72 -15.28
N TYR A 35 14.79 0.97 -16.39
CA TYR A 35 14.38 1.99 -17.37
C TYR A 35 13.03 1.68 -18.01
N LEU A 36 12.76 0.41 -18.32
CA LEU A 36 11.45 0.00 -18.83
C LEU A 36 10.35 0.18 -17.78
N ARG A 37 10.63 -0.11 -16.50
CA ARG A 37 9.71 0.16 -15.38
C ARG A 37 9.39 1.65 -15.25
N GLN A 38 10.41 2.52 -15.28
CA GLN A 38 10.23 3.97 -15.24
C GLN A 38 9.40 4.50 -16.42
N SER A 39 9.62 3.97 -17.62
CA SER A 39 8.83 4.31 -18.80
C SER A 39 7.36 3.92 -18.64
N ARG A 40 7.10 2.70 -18.13
CA ARG A 40 5.74 2.25 -17.82
C ARG A 40 5.10 3.13 -16.75
N ASP A 41 5.80 3.45 -15.66
CA ASP A 41 5.27 4.29 -14.60
C ASP A 41 4.96 5.71 -15.07
N THR A 42 5.81 6.28 -15.93
CA THR A 42 5.53 7.58 -16.56
C THR A 42 4.22 7.54 -17.34
N ARG A 43 3.97 6.42 -18.05
CA ARG A 43 2.70 6.20 -18.74
C ARG A 43 1.53 6.00 -17.76
N ARG A 44 1.70 5.22 -16.68
CA ARG A 44 0.67 5.05 -15.64
C ARG A 44 0.24 6.38 -15.04
N ILE A 45 1.20 7.18 -14.61
CA ILE A 45 0.95 8.49 -14.00
C ILE A 45 0.22 9.40 -15.00
N GLY A 46 0.67 9.45 -16.25
CA GLY A 46 0.00 10.23 -17.30
C GLY A 46 -1.41 9.74 -17.63
N ASP A 47 -1.63 8.42 -17.67
CA ASP A 47 -2.93 7.81 -17.92
C ASP A 47 -3.91 8.10 -16.77
N LEU A 48 -3.45 7.96 -15.52
CA LEU A 48 -4.22 8.27 -14.31
C LEU A 48 -4.60 9.76 -14.24
N ASP A 49 -3.66 10.67 -14.52
CA ASP A 49 -3.92 12.11 -14.61
C ASP A 49 -4.94 12.45 -15.73
N ALA A 50 -4.83 11.79 -16.90
CA ALA A 50 -5.79 11.95 -17.99
C ALA A 50 -7.19 11.45 -17.62
N ILE A 51 -7.29 10.31 -16.92
CA ILE A 51 -8.55 9.79 -16.39
C ILE A 51 -9.14 10.78 -15.37
N SER A 52 -8.34 11.26 -14.42
CA SER A 52 -8.79 12.23 -13.41
C SER A 52 -9.37 13.48 -14.05
N LYS A 53 -8.65 14.10 -15.00
CA LYS A 53 -9.11 15.29 -15.74
C LYS A 53 -10.40 15.02 -16.53
N ALA A 54 -10.55 13.83 -17.11
CA ALA A 54 -11.76 13.44 -17.81
C ALA A 54 -12.96 13.33 -16.87
N ILE A 55 -12.77 12.77 -15.67
CA ILE A 55 -13.81 12.67 -14.62
C ILE A 55 -14.19 14.04 -14.10
N ASP A 56 -13.22 14.93 -13.88
CA ASP A 56 -13.46 16.31 -13.47
C ASP A 56 -14.30 17.07 -14.51
N LEU A 57 -13.92 16.97 -15.79
CA LEU A 57 -14.69 17.58 -16.88
C LEU A 57 -16.11 17.00 -16.96
N TYR A 58 -16.26 15.69 -16.82
CA TYR A 58 -17.56 15.04 -16.78
C TYR A 58 -18.43 15.58 -15.63
N THR A 59 -17.86 15.71 -14.45
CA THR A 59 -18.54 16.20 -13.23
C THR A 59 -18.99 17.65 -13.37
N ILE A 60 -18.19 18.49 -14.05
CA ILE A 60 -18.55 19.87 -14.39
C ILE A 60 -19.66 19.90 -15.45
N ASN A 61 -19.58 19.08 -16.50
CA ASN A 61 -20.57 19.03 -17.57
C ASN A 61 -21.92 18.46 -17.10
N LYS A 62 -21.90 17.58 -16.09
CA LYS A 62 -23.08 16.90 -15.57
C LYS A 62 -23.35 17.31 -14.11
N PRO A 63 -23.75 18.57 -13.84
CA PRO A 63 -23.91 19.06 -12.48
C PRO A 63 -25.00 18.33 -11.67
N ALA A 64 -25.93 17.64 -12.33
CA ALA A 64 -27.01 16.89 -11.68
C ALA A 64 -26.67 15.42 -11.35
N ILE A 65 -25.46 14.93 -11.63
CA ILE A 65 -25.08 13.56 -11.25
C ILE A 65 -24.97 13.45 -9.73
N ALA A 66 -25.54 12.36 -9.20
CA ALA A 66 -25.42 12.01 -7.79
C ALA A 66 -24.16 11.17 -7.55
N GLU A 67 -23.95 10.15 -8.38
CA GLU A 67 -22.92 9.12 -8.19
C GLU A 67 -22.06 8.98 -9.46
N LEU A 68 -20.74 8.85 -9.28
CA LEU A 68 -19.79 8.53 -10.37
C LEU A 68 -19.63 7.02 -10.58
N GLY A 69 -20.00 6.21 -9.59
CA GLY A 69 -19.89 4.75 -9.59
C GLY A 69 -20.71 4.17 -8.45
N THR A 70 -20.80 2.85 -8.37
CA THR A 70 -21.45 2.20 -7.22
C THR A 70 -20.49 2.17 -6.03
N VAL A 71 -20.95 2.59 -4.86
CA VAL A 71 -20.18 2.52 -3.61
C VAL A 71 -19.73 1.09 -3.31
N SER A 72 -18.56 0.93 -2.72
CA SER A 72 -17.97 -0.37 -2.39
C SER A 72 -17.70 -1.26 -3.62
N ILE A 73 -17.54 -0.69 -4.81
CA ILE A 73 -17.09 -1.41 -6.00
C ILE A 73 -15.74 -0.87 -6.46
N VAL A 74 -14.77 -1.77 -6.63
CA VAL A 74 -13.48 -1.48 -7.27
C VAL A 74 -13.57 -1.92 -8.73
N TYR A 75 -13.73 -0.96 -9.63
CA TYR A 75 -13.73 -1.18 -11.07
C TYR A 75 -12.30 -1.29 -11.55
N ILE A 76 -11.93 -2.36 -12.27
CA ILE A 76 -10.54 -2.58 -12.69
C ILE A 76 -10.40 -2.73 -14.20
N SER A 77 -9.27 -2.29 -14.74
CA SER A 77 -8.97 -2.31 -16.18
C SER A 77 -8.60 -3.68 -16.73
N LEU A 78 -8.98 -4.77 -16.06
CA LEU A 78 -8.81 -6.14 -16.55
C LEU A 78 -10.07 -6.59 -17.29
N PRO A 79 -9.94 -7.23 -18.47
CA PRO A 79 -11.08 -7.84 -19.13
C PRO A 79 -11.48 -9.13 -18.41
N ASP A 80 -12.78 -9.37 -18.31
CA ASP A 80 -13.32 -10.66 -17.85
C ASP A 80 -14.68 -10.92 -18.51
N THR A 81 -15.02 -12.20 -18.66
CA THR A 81 -16.38 -12.63 -19.03
C THR A 81 -17.33 -12.57 -17.83
N SER A 82 -16.80 -12.66 -16.61
CA SER A 82 -17.53 -12.40 -15.37
C SER A 82 -17.48 -10.92 -15.00
N SER A 83 -18.63 -10.33 -14.68
CA SER A 83 -18.70 -8.96 -14.17
C SER A 83 -17.99 -8.76 -12.83
N THR A 84 -17.70 -9.83 -12.08
CA THR A 84 -17.04 -9.76 -10.76
C THR A 84 -15.55 -10.05 -10.80
N CYS A 85 -14.94 -10.07 -11.99
CA CYS A 85 -13.52 -10.39 -12.18
C CYS A 85 -13.11 -11.79 -11.69
N GLY A 86 -14.05 -12.74 -11.64
CA GLY A 86 -13.85 -14.05 -11.01
C GLY A 86 -12.86 -14.97 -11.72
N SER A 87 -12.42 -14.63 -12.93
CA SER A 87 -11.41 -15.40 -13.66
C SER A 87 -9.97 -15.07 -13.24
N HIS A 88 -9.77 -14.01 -12.43
CA HIS A 88 -8.46 -13.53 -12.00
C HIS A 88 -8.18 -13.89 -10.54
N SER A 89 -6.93 -14.18 -10.23
CA SER A 89 -6.44 -14.27 -8.84
C SER A 89 -6.13 -12.88 -8.32
N LEU A 90 -7.14 -12.19 -7.77
CA LEU A 90 -7.02 -10.83 -7.24
C LEU A 90 -6.88 -10.83 -5.71
N PRO A 91 -6.30 -9.77 -5.10
CA PRO A 91 -6.30 -9.59 -3.66
C PRO A 91 -7.72 -9.65 -3.07
N LEU A 92 -7.86 -10.22 -1.88
CA LEU A 92 -9.15 -10.23 -1.19
C LEU A 92 -9.53 -8.80 -0.77
N LEU A 93 -10.73 -8.38 -1.14
CA LEU A 93 -11.31 -7.12 -0.68
C LEU A 93 -12.07 -7.33 0.65
N PRO A 94 -12.04 -6.34 1.56
CA PRO A 94 -12.83 -6.41 2.77
C PRO A 94 -14.33 -6.33 2.46
N SER A 95 -15.18 -7.02 3.22
CA SER A 95 -16.63 -6.83 3.10
C SER A 95 -17.01 -5.36 3.40
N PRO A 96 -17.91 -4.72 2.64
CA PRO A 96 -18.76 -5.25 1.55
C PRO A 96 -18.18 -5.08 0.13
N TRP A 97 -16.89 -4.77 -0.01
CA TRP A 97 -16.27 -4.42 -1.28
C TRP A 97 -16.24 -5.56 -2.29
N GLN A 98 -16.43 -5.23 -3.57
CA GLN A 98 -16.38 -6.19 -4.67
C GLN A 98 -15.63 -5.61 -5.88
N TYR A 99 -15.03 -6.48 -6.68
CA TYR A 99 -14.47 -6.08 -7.96
C TYR A 99 -15.54 -5.98 -9.05
N ARG A 100 -15.27 -5.15 -10.05
CA ARG A 100 -16.03 -5.13 -11.29
C ARG A 100 -15.14 -5.05 -12.52
N CYS A 101 -15.40 -5.93 -13.49
CA CYS A 101 -14.69 -6.01 -14.76
C CYS A 101 -15.64 -5.77 -15.92
N ALA A 102 -15.11 -5.18 -16.99
CA ALA A 102 -15.76 -5.10 -18.28
C ALA A 102 -15.32 -6.28 -19.16
N THR A 103 -16.11 -6.59 -20.19
CA THR A 103 -15.72 -7.58 -21.20
C THR A 103 -14.59 -7.04 -22.07
N THR A 104 -13.82 -7.92 -22.72
CA THR A 104 -12.77 -7.52 -23.67
C THR A 104 -13.28 -6.57 -24.75
N ALA A 105 -14.51 -6.76 -25.22
CA ALA A 105 -15.12 -5.92 -26.25
C ALA A 105 -15.48 -4.51 -25.75
N ASN A 106 -15.73 -4.36 -24.45
CA ASN A 106 -16.13 -3.08 -23.86
C ASN A 106 -15.00 -2.39 -23.11
N LEU A 107 -13.93 -3.10 -22.72
CA LEU A 107 -12.92 -2.67 -21.77
C LEU A 107 -12.54 -1.18 -21.90
N GLN A 108 -12.23 -0.74 -23.11
CA GLN A 108 -11.74 0.62 -23.37
C GLN A 108 -12.81 1.60 -23.90
N LYS A 109 -14.09 1.24 -23.86
CA LYS A 109 -15.19 2.12 -24.30
C LYS A 109 -15.43 3.25 -23.31
N VAL A 110 -15.79 4.40 -23.86
CA VAL A 110 -16.01 5.66 -23.12
C VAL A 110 -17.51 6.03 -23.01
N ASP A 111 -18.39 5.07 -23.28
CA ASP A 111 -19.85 5.22 -23.30
C ASP A 111 -20.54 4.79 -21.99
N GLY A 112 -19.75 4.49 -20.95
CA GLY A 112 -20.21 3.98 -19.65
C GLY A 112 -20.29 2.46 -19.57
N THR A 113 -19.98 1.74 -20.65
CA THR A 113 -19.92 0.26 -20.64
C THR A 113 -18.51 -0.31 -20.46
N GLY A 114 -17.49 0.54 -20.48
CA GLY A 114 -16.09 0.16 -20.27
C GLY A 114 -15.75 -0.15 -18.81
N TRP A 115 -14.46 -0.34 -18.53
CA TRP A 115 -14.02 -0.66 -17.17
C TRP A 115 -14.35 0.47 -16.20
N LEU A 116 -14.31 1.73 -16.66
CA LEU A 116 -14.79 2.88 -15.92
C LEU A 116 -16.30 3.08 -16.17
N PRO A 117 -17.16 3.15 -15.14
CA PRO A 117 -18.62 3.21 -15.28
C PRO A 117 -19.16 4.61 -15.65
N ILE A 118 -18.36 5.43 -16.34
CA ILE A 118 -18.68 6.83 -16.63
C ILE A 118 -18.89 7.00 -18.13
N ASN A 119 -20.03 7.57 -18.52
CA ASN A 119 -20.34 7.84 -19.91
C ASN A 119 -19.76 9.19 -20.37
N PHE A 120 -18.47 9.20 -20.69
CA PHE A 120 -17.78 10.36 -21.25
C PHE A 120 -18.31 10.80 -22.62
N SER A 121 -18.91 9.90 -23.41
CA SER A 121 -19.54 10.27 -24.69
C SER A 121 -20.70 11.27 -24.54
N SER A 122 -21.25 11.38 -23.34
CA SER A 122 -22.33 12.33 -23.04
C SER A 122 -21.84 13.76 -22.74
N VAL A 123 -20.52 13.99 -22.65
CA VAL A 123 -19.94 15.32 -22.40
C VAL A 123 -20.20 16.26 -23.58
N SER A 124 -20.75 17.43 -23.30
CA SER A 124 -20.96 18.46 -24.34
C SER A 124 -19.61 18.92 -24.90
N GLY A 125 -19.45 18.90 -26.22
CA GLY A 125 -18.17 19.18 -26.88
C GLY A 125 -17.36 17.92 -27.25
N GLY A 126 -17.84 16.73 -26.89
CA GLY A 126 -17.22 15.45 -27.22
C GLY A 126 -16.58 14.78 -26.02
N ALA A 127 -16.27 13.49 -26.16
CA ALA A 127 -15.64 12.73 -25.10
C ALA A 127 -14.21 13.25 -24.83
N PRO A 128 -13.83 13.54 -23.58
CA PRO A 128 -12.46 13.95 -23.22
C PRO A 128 -11.40 12.88 -23.52
N LEU A 129 -11.80 11.62 -23.63
CA LEU A 129 -10.96 10.48 -23.96
C LEU A 129 -11.53 9.79 -25.20
N ALA A 130 -10.67 9.43 -26.15
CA ALA A 130 -11.06 8.62 -27.30
C ALA A 130 -11.31 7.15 -26.92
N THR A 131 -10.55 6.65 -25.96
CA THR A 131 -10.62 5.29 -25.38
C THR A 131 -10.17 5.35 -23.93
N LEU A 132 -10.70 4.49 -23.05
CA LEU A 132 -10.19 4.38 -21.69
C LEU A 132 -8.76 3.79 -21.70
N PRO A 133 -7.80 4.45 -21.04
CA PRO A 133 -6.47 3.88 -20.85
C PRO A 133 -6.54 2.55 -20.07
N ILE A 134 -5.55 1.69 -20.31
CA ILE A 134 -5.28 0.48 -19.53
C ILE A 134 -3.79 0.43 -19.24
N ASP A 135 -3.42 -0.29 -18.18
CA ASP A 135 -2.02 -0.47 -17.81
C ASP A 135 -1.18 -1.00 -18.98
N PRO A 136 0.09 -0.58 -19.15
CA PRO A 136 0.92 -1.03 -20.27
C PRO A 136 1.13 -2.56 -20.33
N VAL A 137 1.07 -3.26 -19.18
CA VAL A 137 1.14 -4.72 -19.06
C VAL A 137 -0.26 -5.32 -18.92
N ASN A 138 -1.15 -4.67 -18.17
CA ASN A 138 -2.54 -5.07 -17.93
C ASN A 138 -2.72 -6.54 -17.49
N GLY A 139 -2.19 -6.89 -16.31
CA GLY A 139 -2.21 -8.25 -15.78
C GLY A 139 -2.43 -8.32 -14.27
N ALA A 140 -3.18 -9.33 -13.82
CA ALA A 140 -3.53 -9.53 -12.41
C ALA A 140 -2.34 -9.93 -11.52
N ALA A 141 -1.39 -10.71 -12.05
CA ALA A 141 -0.36 -11.37 -11.24
C ALA A 141 0.53 -10.41 -10.42
N ASN A 142 0.81 -9.21 -10.96
CA ASN A 142 1.58 -8.17 -10.28
C ASN A 142 0.74 -6.91 -10.04
N LEU A 143 -0.59 -7.04 -10.03
CA LEU A 143 -1.53 -5.92 -9.86
C LEU A 143 -1.36 -4.79 -10.89
N GLN A 144 -0.84 -5.11 -12.07
CA GLN A 144 -0.55 -4.16 -13.15
C GLN A 144 -1.84 -3.86 -13.91
N TYR A 145 -2.76 -3.13 -13.30
CA TYR A 145 -4.01 -2.66 -13.88
C TYR A 145 -4.43 -1.35 -13.20
N TYR A 146 -5.25 -0.55 -13.87
CA TYR A 146 -5.86 0.64 -13.28
C TYR A 146 -7.11 0.25 -12.53
N ALA A 147 -7.36 0.93 -11.42
CA ALA A 147 -8.54 0.71 -10.61
C ALA A 147 -9.24 2.04 -10.30
N PHE A 148 -10.55 2.00 -10.14
CA PHE A 148 -11.40 3.14 -9.83
C PHE A 148 -12.43 2.76 -8.78
N THR A 149 -12.68 3.67 -7.85
CA THR A 149 -13.81 3.62 -6.92
C THR A 149 -14.42 5.01 -6.76
N ALA A 150 -15.68 5.05 -6.33
CA ALA A 150 -16.40 6.28 -6.07
C ALA A 150 -17.32 6.18 -4.85
N SER A 151 -17.56 7.34 -4.24
CA SER A 151 -18.58 7.56 -3.20
C SER A 151 -19.21 8.92 -3.46
N GLY A 152 -20.46 8.93 -3.92
CA GLY A 152 -21.08 10.16 -4.43
C GLY A 152 -20.34 10.68 -5.66
N ARG A 153 -19.97 11.95 -5.58
CA ARG A 153 -19.18 12.65 -6.60
C ARG A 153 -17.68 12.62 -6.32
N LYS A 154 -17.27 11.92 -5.26
CA LYS A 154 -15.87 11.70 -4.92
C LYS A 154 -15.40 10.41 -5.55
N TYR A 155 -14.15 10.40 -5.97
CA TYR A 155 -13.57 9.26 -6.63
C TYR A 155 -12.07 9.21 -6.39
N GLU A 156 -11.56 8.00 -6.59
CA GLU A 156 -10.17 7.65 -6.50
C GLU A 156 -9.82 6.72 -7.65
N VAL A 157 -8.72 7.00 -8.33
CA VAL A 157 -8.11 6.17 -9.37
C VAL A 157 -6.71 5.82 -8.91
N PHE A 158 -6.36 4.55 -8.95
CA PHE A 158 -5.07 4.11 -8.44
C PHE A 158 -4.47 2.99 -9.27
N SER A 159 -3.15 2.84 -9.15
CA SER A 159 -2.38 1.76 -9.77
C SER A 159 -1.11 1.50 -8.98
N VAL A 160 -0.56 0.30 -9.09
CA VAL A 160 0.80 0.04 -8.62
C VAL A 160 1.82 0.73 -9.52
N ILE A 161 2.92 1.15 -8.91
CA ILE A 161 4.13 1.62 -9.59
C ILE A 161 5.13 0.47 -9.60
N GLU A 162 6.06 0.43 -10.56
CA GLU A 162 7.04 -0.66 -10.67
C GLU A 162 8.48 -0.25 -10.34
N SER A 163 8.85 0.99 -10.67
CA SER A 163 10.21 1.47 -10.56
C SER A 163 10.61 1.67 -9.11
N GLU A 164 11.80 1.16 -8.74
CA GLU A 164 12.40 1.43 -7.44
C GLU A 164 12.65 2.92 -7.21
N ASN A 165 12.75 3.71 -8.29
CA ASN A 165 12.87 5.16 -8.19
C ASN A 165 11.56 5.86 -7.80
N ASN A 166 10.42 5.35 -8.24
CA ASN A 166 9.13 5.99 -8.04
C ASN A 166 8.34 5.40 -6.85
N PHE A 167 8.76 4.24 -6.35
CA PHE A 167 8.22 3.59 -5.15
C PHE A 167 8.45 4.42 -3.88
N LEU A 168 7.74 4.05 -2.81
CA LEU A 168 7.90 4.59 -1.47
C LEU A 168 9.36 4.52 -1.00
N GLY A 169 9.94 5.67 -0.66
CA GLY A 169 11.35 5.79 -0.25
C GLY A 169 12.37 5.71 -1.39
N GLY A 170 11.91 5.71 -2.64
CA GLY A 170 12.74 5.85 -3.84
C GLY A 170 13.22 7.30 -4.08
N PRO A 171 14.29 7.53 -4.87
CA PRO A 171 14.78 8.86 -5.21
C PRO A 171 13.76 9.85 -5.80
N ASN A 172 12.68 9.36 -6.42
CA ASN A 172 11.60 10.12 -7.04
C ASN A 172 10.23 9.60 -6.55
N ASP A 173 10.15 9.27 -5.26
CA ASP A 173 8.97 8.72 -4.59
C ASP A 173 7.68 9.47 -4.97
N LYS A 174 6.79 8.76 -5.66
CA LYS A 174 5.48 9.25 -6.10
C LYS A 174 4.36 8.90 -5.14
N ILE A 175 4.55 7.89 -4.30
CA ILE A 175 3.50 7.32 -3.46
C ILE A 175 3.37 8.15 -2.18
N SER A 176 4.47 8.48 -1.49
CA SER A 176 4.35 9.31 -0.27
C SER A 176 3.93 10.75 -0.53
N SER A 177 3.96 11.19 -1.79
CA SER A 177 3.70 12.57 -2.19
C SER A 177 2.38 12.78 -2.93
N ASP A 178 1.60 11.72 -3.18
CA ASP A 178 0.30 11.84 -3.84
C ASP A 178 -0.82 12.33 -2.89
N GLY A 179 -0.60 12.24 -1.57
CA GLY A 179 -1.51 12.74 -0.54
C GLY A 179 -2.64 11.78 -0.18
N GLY A 180 -2.56 10.52 -0.63
CA GLY A 180 -3.51 9.47 -0.31
C GLY A 180 -3.20 8.72 0.98
N ASP A 181 -3.95 7.65 1.22
CA ASP A 181 -3.85 6.84 2.44
C ASP A 181 -3.37 5.40 2.22
N ASP A 182 -3.04 5.03 0.98
CA ASP A 182 -2.39 3.77 0.66
C ASP A 182 -0.93 3.97 0.21
N PHE A 183 0.00 3.59 1.07
CA PHE A 183 1.42 3.69 0.79
C PHE A 183 1.97 2.64 -0.21
N THR A 184 1.10 1.79 -0.79
CA THR A 184 1.48 0.73 -1.73
C THR A 184 1.11 1.03 -3.18
N ARG A 185 0.31 2.07 -3.43
CA ARG A 185 -0.23 2.41 -4.76
C ARG A 185 -0.09 3.91 -4.99
N TYR A 186 -0.04 4.31 -6.26
CA TYR A 186 -0.12 5.72 -6.62
C TYR A 186 -1.57 6.10 -6.86
N GLU A 187 -2.03 7.17 -6.20
CA GLU A 187 -3.44 7.54 -6.10
C GLU A 187 -3.69 8.93 -6.72
N VAL A 188 -4.77 9.07 -7.50
CA VAL A 188 -5.25 10.36 -8.03
C VAL A 188 -6.76 10.45 -7.94
N GLY A 189 -7.30 11.66 -7.78
CA GLY A 189 -8.74 11.85 -7.69
C GLY A 189 -9.14 13.00 -6.78
N SER A 190 -10.41 13.00 -6.39
CA SER A 190 -11.03 14.09 -5.62
C SER A 190 -11.21 13.78 -4.13
N ASP A 191 -10.99 12.52 -3.75
CA ASP A 191 -10.82 12.02 -2.39
C ASP A 191 -9.97 10.75 -2.47
N LEU A 192 -8.77 10.78 -1.87
CA LEU A 192 -7.77 9.70 -1.94
C LEU A 192 -7.83 8.78 -0.71
N THR A 193 -8.96 8.81 0.00
CA THR A 193 -9.15 8.07 1.26
C THR A 193 -10.35 7.14 1.19
N ILE A 194 -10.85 6.82 0.00
CA ILE A 194 -12.08 6.03 -0.17
C ILE A 194 -11.81 4.62 -0.67
N ALA A 195 -10.67 4.32 -1.28
CA ALA A 195 -10.36 2.96 -1.69
C ALA A 195 -10.06 2.06 -0.49
N PRO A 196 -10.45 0.77 -0.58
CA PRO A 196 -10.01 -0.23 0.37
C PRO A 196 -8.57 -0.60 0.06
N TRP A 197 -7.84 -0.94 1.11
CA TRP A 197 -6.51 -1.53 1.00
C TRP A 197 -6.27 -2.51 2.14
N SER A 198 -5.36 -3.43 1.89
CA SER A 198 -4.86 -4.33 2.91
C SER A 198 -3.36 -4.49 2.73
N PHE A 199 -2.62 -4.34 3.82
CA PHE A 199 -1.20 -4.63 3.85
C PHE A 199 -0.89 -5.64 4.94
N GLU A 200 -0.06 -6.61 4.58
CA GLU A 200 0.43 -7.64 5.48
C GLU A 200 1.91 -7.37 5.76
N PHE A 201 2.23 -7.08 7.02
CA PHE A 201 3.58 -6.86 7.50
C PHE A 201 4.16 -8.22 7.93
N ASP A 202 4.65 -8.99 6.96
CA ASP A 202 5.19 -10.36 7.11
C ASP A 202 6.71 -10.46 6.88
N ALA A 203 7.28 -9.58 6.04
CA ALA A 203 8.70 -9.57 5.72
C ALA A 203 9.60 -8.87 6.77
N PHE A 204 8.98 -8.13 7.71
CA PHE A 204 9.63 -7.36 8.77
C PHE A 204 10.96 -6.65 8.39
N PRO A 205 10.99 -5.83 7.32
CA PRO A 205 12.21 -5.13 6.94
C PRO A 205 12.61 -4.15 8.05
N LEU A 206 13.80 -4.34 8.63
CA LEU A 206 14.32 -3.45 9.65
C LEU A 206 14.78 -2.14 9.03
N ALA A 207 14.51 -1.04 9.72
CA ALA A 207 14.88 0.27 9.26
C ALA A 207 15.66 1.09 10.28
N THR A 208 16.45 2.02 9.73
CA THR A 208 17.12 3.05 10.49
C THR A 208 16.19 4.25 10.69
N SER A 209 16.28 4.89 11.86
CA SER A 209 15.47 6.07 12.19
C SER A 209 15.60 7.14 11.11
N GLY A 210 14.46 7.58 10.56
CA GLY A 210 14.43 8.65 9.57
C GLY A 210 14.93 8.25 8.18
N SER A 211 14.96 6.95 7.86
CA SER A 211 15.39 6.45 6.56
C SER A 211 14.48 6.86 5.39
N LYS A 212 13.23 7.25 5.69
CA LYS A 212 12.16 7.52 4.71
C LYS A 212 11.82 6.33 3.81
N LYS A 213 12.18 5.13 4.23
CA LYS A 213 11.85 3.89 3.55
C LYS A 213 10.78 3.16 4.35
N PRO A 214 9.94 2.31 3.77
CA PRO A 214 9.10 1.42 4.56
C PRO A 214 9.97 0.50 5.44
N GLY A 215 9.63 0.39 6.72
CA GLY A 215 10.30 -0.55 7.61
C GLY A 215 9.99 -0.37 9.09
N TRP A 216 10.33 -1.41 9.85
CA TRP A 216 10.18 -1.48 11.29
C TRP A 216 11.39 -0.84 11.98
N TYR A 217 11.13 0.21 12.76
CA TYR A 217 12.11 0.90 13.56
C TYR A 217 12.04 0.45 15.02
N LYS A 218 13.18 0.02 15.56
CA LYS A 218 13.28 -0.41 16.96
C LYS A 218 13.29 0.81 17.87
N ILE A 219 12.30 0.91 18.77
CA ILE A 219 12.18 2.02 19.72
C ILE A 219 12.66 1.66 21.13
N TYR A 220 12.70 0.38 21.48
CA TYR A 220 13.13 -0.11 22.79
C TYR A 220 13.59 -1.57 22.74
N GLY A 221 14.48 -1.94 23.65
CA GLY A 221 14.89 -3.33 23.89
C GLY A 221 16.07 -3.80 23.06
N ASP A 222 16.64 -4.93 23.49
CA ASP A 222 17.87 -5.52 22.96
C ASP A 222 17.66 -6.94 22.39
N SER A 223 16.41 -7.31 22.10
CA SER A 223 16.11 -8.63 21.52
C SER A 223 16.96 -8.94 20.31
N PHE A 224 17.40 -10.20 20.25
CA PHE A 224 17.83 -10.81 19.02
C PHE A 224 16.58 -11.03 18.14
N VAL A 225 16.71 -10.70 16.86
CA VAL A 225 15.62 -10.79 15.89
C VAL A 225 16.11 -11.65 14.73
N SER A 226 15.43 -12.76 14.47
CA SER A 226 15.72 -13.64 13.33
C SER A 226 14.45 -13.92 12.52
N ILE A 227 14.65 -14.23 11.24
CA ILE A 227 13.61 -14.81 10.39
C ILE A 227 13.78 -16.32 10.48
N GLU A 228 12.73 -17.00 10.86
CA GLU A 228 12.67 -18.45 11.02
C GLU A 228 11.60 -19.05 10.10
N SER A 229 11.57 -20.37 9.98
CA SER A 229 10.55 -21.10 9.23
C SER A 229 10.22 -22.43 9.90
N ASP A 230 9.03 -22.95 9.64
CA ASP A 230 8.63 -24.28 10.04
C ASP A 230 7.74 -24.95 8.97
N ALA A 231 7.21 -26.14 9.28
CA ALA A 231 6.41 -26.91 8.34
C ALA A 231 5.05 -26.24 7.99
N GLU A 232 4.54 -25.36 8.86
CA GLU A 232 3.27 -24.66 8.68
C GLU A 232 3.48 -23.27 8.06
N THR A 233 4.59 -22.61 8.38
CA THR A 233 4.82 -21.18 8.11
C THR A 233 6.18 -20.97 7.49
N ALA A 234 6.18 -20.49 6.24
CA ALA A 234 7.39 -20.38 5.43
C ALA A 234 8.38 -19.33 5.95
N ASN A 235 7.89 -18.23 6.54
CA ASN A 235 8.71 -17.21 7.17
C ASN A 235 7.94 -16.61 8.34
N PHE A 236 8.56 -16.48 9.51
CA PHE A 236 8.04 -15.71 10.64
C PHE A 236 9.18 -15.06 11.42
N LEU A 237 8.86 -13.98 12.13
CA LEU A 237 9.81 -13.25 12.96
C LEU A 237 9.92 -13.90 14.34
N ARG A 238 11.14 -14.22 14.78
CA ARG A 238 11.43 -14.68 16.14
C ARG A 238 12.12 -13.60 16.95
N LEU A 239 11.56 -13.31 18.13
CA LEU A 239 12.00 -12.29 19.08
C LEU A 239 12.30 -12.97 20.41
N THR A 240 13.53 -12.94 20.89
CA THR A 240 13.97 -13.73 22.07
C THR A 240 13.87 -13.02 23.42
N THR A 241 13.79 -11.69 23.44
CA THR A 241 13.63 -10.90 24.66
C THR A 241 12.74 -9.69 24.40
N GLN A 242 12.56 -8.84 25.41
CA GLN A 242 11.75 -7.64 25.24
C GLN A 242 12.26 -6.75 24.09
N VAL A 243 11.36 -6.41 23.17
CA VAL A 243 11.63 -5.48 22.07
C VAL A 243 10.37 -4.85 21.54
N TRP A 244 10.48 -3.56 21.24
CA TRP A 244 9.38 -2.76 20.72
C TRP A 244 9.76 -2.17 19.36
N TYR A 245 8.89 -2.38 18.40
CA TYR A 245 8.98 -1.90 17.04
C TYR A 245 7.77 -1.04 16.70
N GLU A 246 8.02 0.02 15.92
CA GLU A 246 6.98 0.76 15.23
C GLU A 246 7.32 0.83 13.75
N TRP A 247 6.31 0.81 12.89
CA TRP A 247 6.47 1.12 11.48
C TRP A 247 6.84 2.60 11.33
N GLN A 248 7.82 2.94 10.51
CA GLN A 248 8.29 4.32 10.44
C GLN A 248 7.44 5.24 9.56
N GLU A 249 6.80 4.69 8.52
CA GLU A 249 6.07 5.49 7.54
C GLU A 249 4.69 5.87 8.06
N ASN A 250 4.34 7.14 7.88
CA ASN A 250 3.03 7.65 8.26
C ASN A 250 1.98 7.19 7.25
N ILE A 251 0.97 6.47 7.73
CA ILE A 251 -0.22 6.15 6.95
C ILE A 251 -1.29 7.15 7.34
N LEU A 252 -1.87 7.86 6.37
CA LEU A 252 -2.93 8.82 6.64
C LEU A 252 -4.14 8.12 7.29
N TYR A 253 -4.67 8.72 8.36
CA TYR A 253 -5.81 8.17 9.09
C TYR A 253 -7.11 8.84 8.65
N ASN A 254 -8.02 8.06 8.09
CA ASN A 254 -9.37 8.47 7.77
C ASN A 254 -10.34 8.04 8.90
N PRO A 255 -10.87 8.97 9.71
CA PRO A 255 -11.80 8.62 10.78
C PRO A 255 -13.15 8.07 10.27
N ASN A 256 -13.47 8.25 8.98
CA ASN A 256 -14.69 7.72 8.38
C ASN A 256 -14.52 6.28 7.89
N SER A 257 -13.31 5.73 7.92
CA SER A 257 -13.00 4.34 7.56
C SER A 257 -12.88 3.46 8.80
N VAL A 258 -13.03 2.15 8.60
CA VAL A 258 -12.77 1.14 9.63
C VAL A 258 -11.50 0.39 9.28
N TYR A 259 -10.58 0.31 10.23
CA TYR A 259 -9.30 -0.40 10.11
C TYR A 259 -9.35 -1.68 10.93
N LYS A 260 -9.35 -2.83 10.26
CA LYS A 260 -9.15 -4.14 10.89
C LYS A 260 -7.66 -4.37 11.11
N VAL A 261 -7.29 -4.74 12.33
CA VAL A 261 -5.96 -5.25 12.68
C VAL A 261 -6.11 -6.72 12.99
N GLU A 262 -5.43 -7.56 12.21
CA GLU A 262 -5.37 -9.01 12.41
C GLU A 262 -3.92 -9.40 12.63
N VAL A 263 -3.62 -10.10 13.72
CA VAL A 263 -2.25 -10.49 14.08
C VAL A 263 -2.23 -11.97 14.37
N ARG A 264 -1.22 -12.66 13.81
CA ARG A 264 -0.95 -14.06 14.09
C ARG A 264 0.40 -14.21 14.79
N ALA A 265 0.35 -14.71 16.02
CA ALA A 265 1.51 -14.81 16.90
C ALA A 265 1.46 -16.09 17.74
N ARG A 266 2.61 -16.52 18.26
CA ARG A 266 2.70 -17.56 19.30
C ARG A 266 3.84 -17.28 20.25
N LEU A 267 3.74 -17.80 21.47
CA LEU A 267 4.88 -17.89 22.37
C LEU A 267 5.61 -19.20 22.12
N PHE A 268 6.89 -19.12 21.76
CA PHE A 268 7.75 -20.27 21.55
C PHE A 268 8.39 -20.76 22.86
N ALA A 269 8.73 -19.84 23.77
CA ALA A 269 9.29 -20.18 25.09
C ALA A 269 8.96 -19.12 26.15
N ASP A 270 8.61 -19.57 27.35
CA ASP A 270 8.42 -18.68 28.50
C ASP A 270 9.74 -17.97 28.89
N PRO A 271 9.67 -16.74 29.43
CA PRO A 271 10.83 -16.09 30.03
C PRO A 271 11.31 -16.81 31.29
N ALA A 272 12.61 -16.72 31.56
CA ALA A 272 13.15 -17.09 32.87
C ALA A 272 12.76 -16.06 33.97
N VAL A 273 12.68 -14.78 33.60
CA VAL A 273 12.28 -13.65 34.46
C VAL A 273 11.59 -12.60 33.59
N GLY A 274 10.58 -11.92 34.12
CA GLY A 274 9.88 -10.82 33.44
C GLY A 274 8.48 -11.21 32.97
N TYR A 275 7.87 -10.33 32.19
CA TYR A 275 6.49 -10.49 31.72
C TYR A 275 6.48 -10.91 30.25
N LYS A 276 5.60 -11.85 29.89
CA LYS A 276 5.46 -12.41 28.54
C LYS A 276 4.34 -11.77 27.71
N PHE A 277 4.13 -10.47 27.91
CA PHE A 277 3.06 -9.75 27.22
C PHE A 277 3.33 -9.64 25.71
N ILE A 278 2.25 -9.50 24.95
CA ILE A 278 2.29 -9.00 23.57
C ILE A 278 1.33 -7.83 23.41
N TYR A 279 1.78 -6.76 22.77
CA TYR A 279 0.93 -5.67 22.30
C TYR A 279 1.16 -5.44 20.82
N THR A 280 0.07 -5.28 20.08
CA THR A 280 0.07 -4.83 18.69
C THR A 280 -0.94 -3.71 18.52
N GLY A 281 -0.97 -3.05 17.37
CA GLY A 281 -1.95 -1.99 17.07
C GLY A 281 -1.28 -0.81 16.40
N PHE A 282 -1.60 0.40 16.85
CA PHE A 282 -1.11 1.62 16.21
C PHE A 282 -0.46 2.59 17.18
N VAL A 283 0.64 3.19 16.74
CA VAL A 283 1.09 4.48 17.23
C VAL A 283 0.30 5.54 16.47
N GLY A 284 -0.47 6.34 17.20
CA GLY A 284 -1.09 7.55 16.66
C GLY A 284 -0.05 8.66 16.51
N VAL A 285 -0.08 9.39 15.40
CA VAL A 285 0.82 10.52 15.12
C VAL A 285 0.00 11.76 14.80
N ALA A 286 0.38 12.89 15.38
CA ALA A 286 -0.31 14.16 15.23
C ALA A 286 -0.08 14.78 13.83
N ALA A 287 -0.79 15.89 13.56
CA ALA A 287 -0.77 16.59 12.26
C ALA A 287 0.63 17.05 11.79
N ASN A 288 1.57 17.22 12.71
CA ASN A 288 2.96 17.57 12.36
C ASN A 288 3.76 16.39 11.79
N GLY A 289 3.19 15.18 11.74
CA GLY A 289 3.81 13.98 11.22
C GLY A 289 4.93 13.39 12.08
N VAL A 290 5.16 13.93 13.28
CA VAL A 290 6.31 13.57 14.14
C VAL A 290 5.88 13.25 15.58
N SER A 291 5.02 14.06 16.19
CA SER A 291 4.63 13.88 17.58
C SER A 291 3.68 12.71 17.73
N ARG A 292 3.99 11.78 18.63
CA ARG A 292 3.06 10.71 19.00
C ARG A 292 1.83 11.30 19.69
N SER A 293 0.70 10.63 19.54
CA SER A 293 -0.54 10.89 20.24
C SER A 293 -1.10 9.53 20.63
N ASN A 294 -0.92 9.16 21.90
CA ASN A 294 -1.47 7.92 22.44
C ASN A 294 -2.99 8.06 22.72
N ILE A 295 -3.64 7.08 23.37
CA ILE A 295 -5.09 7.13 23.62
C ILE A 295 -5.53 8.32 24.48
N THR A 296 -4.64 8.90 25.28
CA THR A 296 -4.90 10.08 26.13
C THR A 296 -4.51 11.41 25.47
N GLY A 297 -3.97 11.36 24.24
CA GLY A 297 -3.41 12.52 23.56
C GLY A 297 -2.00 12.91 23.98
N ALA A 298 -1.38 12.17 24.90
CA ALA A 298 -0.01 12.40 25.32
C ALA A 298 0.98 11.89 24.27
N SER A 299 2.10 12.61 24.13
CA SER A 299 3.24 12.18 23.32
C SER A 299 4.14 11.26 24.15
N GLY A 300 4.03 9.95 23.94
CA GLY A 300 4.81 8.92 24.61
C GLY A 300 4.74 7.58 23.88
N THR A 301 5.39 6.56 24.44
CA THR A 301 5.38 5.17 23.93
C THR A 301 4.43 4.26 24.73
N ASN A 302 3.87 4.75 25.83
CA ASN A 302 2.88 4.06 26.65
C ASN A 302 1.44 4.37 26.18
N ALA A 303 0.50 3.49 26.56
CA ALA A 303 -0.94 3.65 26.31
C ALA A 303 -1.29 3.95 24.84
N GLN A 304 -0.60 3.28 23.91
CA GLN A 304 -0.87 3.40 22.48
C GLN A 304 -2.24 2.81 22.11
N HIS A 305 -2.64 2.96 20.86
CA HIS A 305 -3.90 2.39 20.34
C HIS A 305 -3.72 0.90 20.07
N PHE A 306 -3.64 0.12 21.15
CA PHE A 306 -3.43 -1.33 21.08
C PHE A 306 -4.65 -2.05 20.50
N ARG A 307 -4.42 -2.95 19.52
CA ARG A 307 -5.41 -3.70 18.74
C ARG A 307 -4.87 -5.09 18.42
N GLY A 308 -5.75 -6.09 18.44
CA GLY A 308 -5.38 -7.49 18.30
C GLY A 308 -4.92 -7.95 19.66
N PHE A 309 -3.61 -7.86 19.91
CA PHE A 309 -3.06 -8.09 21.25
C PHE A 309 -2.94 -6.77 22.04
N ARG A 310 -3.50 -6.72 23.25
CA ARG A 310 -3.48 -5.61 24.21
C ARG A 310 -2.90 -6.04 25.57
N GLY A 311 -1.82 -6.80 25.55
CA GLY A 311 -1.09 -7.22 26.75
C GLY A 311 -1.46 -8.60 27.25
N GLU A 312 -2.07 -9.41 26.39
CA GLU A 312 -2.31 -10.83 26.66
C GLU A 312 -0.97 -11.54 26.89
N GLU A 313 -1.00 -12.50 27.79
CA GLU A 313 0.09 -13.44 28.00
C GLU A 313 -0.24 -14.71 27.25
N LEU A 314 0.51 -14.98 26.18
CA LEU A 314 0.32 -16.21 25.41
C LEU A 314 0.90 -17.42 26.16
N ASP A 315 0.31 -18.58 25.96
CA ASP A 315 0.86 -19.84 26.44
C ASP A 315 1.82 -20.45 25.42
N VAL A 316 2.83 -21.17 25.91
CA VAL A 316 3.70 -21.96 25.04
C VAL A 316 2.88 -23.09 24.43
N THR A 317 2.56 -22.97 23.15
CA THR A 317 1.82 -23.98 22.40
C THR A 317 2.49 -24.21 21.05
N SER A 318 2.21 -25.36 20.43
CA SER A 318 2.68 -25.64 19.07
C SER A 318 1.90 -24.86 18.00
N GLY A 319 0.77 -24.24 18.34
CA GLY A 319 -0.13 -23.59 17.40
C GLY A 319 -0.03 -22.07 17.41
N TRP A 320 -0.61 -21.45 16.38
CA TRP A 320 -0.71 -19.99 16.26
C TRP A 320 -1.99 -19.48 16.92
N THR A 321 -1.90 -18.31 17.56
CA THR A 321 -3.05 -17.54 18.04
C THR A 321 -3.30 -16.38 17.09
N ILE A 322 -4.55 -16.22 16.66
CA ILE A 322 -4.98 -15.08 15.84
C ILE A 322 -5.82 -14.15 16.69
N ALA A 323 -5.42 -12.88 16.74
CA ALA A 323 -6.19 -11.82 17.38
C ALA A 323 -6.67 -10.81 16.34
N THR A 324 -7.91 -10.32 16.50
CA THR A 324 -8.52 -9.34 15.59
C THR A 324 -9.21 -8.24 16.39
N ASP A 325 -8.94 -6.98 16.05
CA ASP A 325 -9.67 -5.82 16.55
C ASP A 325 -9.86 -4.78 15.45
N TYR A 326 -10.74 -3.81 15.69
CA TYR A 326 -11.09 -2.75 14.76
C TYR A 326 -10.81 -1.37 15.36
N SER A 327 -10.34 -0.44 14.52
CA SER A 327 -10.17 0.99 14.82
C SER A 327 -10.94 1.86 13.85
N GLY A 328 -11.50 2.97 14.32
CA GLY A 328 -12.30 3.88 13.49
C GLY A 328 -12.72 5.10 14.30
N GLY A 329 -13.06 6.21 13.65
CA GLY A 329 -13.52 7.43 14.32
C GLY A 329 -12.54 8.07 15.32
N TYR A 330 -13.01 9.13 15.96
CA TYR A 330 -12.27 9.86 16.98
C TYR A 330 -12.96 9.82 18.34
N GLY A 331 -12.15 9.66 19.39
CA GLY A 331 -12.52 9.78 20.78
C GLY A 331 -11.91 11.04 21.40
N SER A 332 -12.72 11.71 22.24
CA SER A 332 -12.34 12.88 23.02
C SER A 332 -13.06 12.82 24.38
N PRO A 333 -12.37 13.03 25.52
CA PRO A 333 -10.96 13.41 25.64
C PRO A 333 -9.97 12.26 25.43
N GLN A 334 -10.45 11.02 25.28
CA GLN A 334 -9.62 9.83 25.12
C GLN A 334 -10.12 8.94 23.97
N GLY A 335 -9.22 8.19 23.36
CA GLY A 335 -9.55 7.03 22.53
C GLY A 335 -9.96 5.81 23.36
N THR A 336 -10.43 4.76 22.70
CA THR A 336 -10.90 3.55 23.38
C THR A 336 -9.75 2.74 23.96
N ASN A 337 -9.91 2.28 25.21
CA ASN A 337 -8.92 1.51 25.97
C ASN A 337 -9.42 0.09 26.32
N THR A 338 -10.10 -0.55 25.38
CA THR A 338 -10.63 -1.93 25.46
C THR A 338 -10.41 -2.62 24.12
N ASN A 339 -10.74 -3.91 24.02
CA ASN A 339 -10.85 -4.59 22.74
C ASN A 339 -12.16 -4.16 22.04
N CYS A 340 -12.15 -4.16 20.71
CA CYS A 340 -13.29 -3.86 19.86
C CYS A 340 -13.29 -4.84 18.68
N THR A 341 -13.94 -5.98 18.86
CA THR A 341 -13.98 -7.09 17.90
C THR A 341 -15.15 -7.02 16.92
N ASP A 342 -16.03 -6.01 17.04
CA ASP A 342 -17.14 -5.76 16.13
C ASP A 342 -16.77 -4.62 15.15
N PRO A 343 -16.74 -4.87 13.83
CA PRO A 343 -16.44 -3.82 12.84
C PRO A 343 -17.44 -2.65 12.87
N ASN A 344 -18.67 -2.86 13.35
CA ASN A 344 -19.67 -1.79 13.44
C ASN A 344 -19.49 -0.92 14.67
N ASN A 345 -18.68 -1.36 15.65
CA ASN A 345 -18.37 -0.65 16.87
C ASN A 345 -16.85 -0.61 17.08
N PRO A 346 -16.10 0.04 16.17
CA PRO A 346 -14.64 0.04 16.22
C PRO A 346 -14.12 0.88 17.39
N CYS A 347 -12.91 0.58 17.84
CA CYS A 347 -12.25 1.36 18.88
C CYS A 347 -11.83 2.73 18.37
N LEU A 348 -12.19 3.77 19.11
CA LEU A 348 -11.91 5.15 18.76
C LEU A 348 -10.42 5.47 18.88
N MET A 349 -9.87 6.14 17.87
CA MET A 349 -8.54 6.74 17.92
C MET A 349 -8.62 8.08 18.66
N HIS A 350 -7.52 8.57 19.23
CA HIS A 350 -7.56 9.88 19.91
C HIS A 350 -7.74 11.00 18.87
N ALA A 351 -8.52 12.04 19.19
CA ALA A 351 -8.89 13.09 18.23
C ALA A 351 -7.70 13.87 17.60
N ALA A 352 -6.52 13.84 18.22
CA ALA A 352 -5.30 14.45 17.68
C ALA A 352 -4.57 13.59 16.64
N VAL A 353 -4.95 12.32 16.47
CA VAL A 353 -4.34 11.41 15.49
C VAL A 353 -4.66 11.88 14.08
N ARG A 354 -3.64 11.92 13.22
CA ARG A 354 -3.72 12.20 11.78
C ARG A 354 -3.06 11.13 10.95
N TYR A 355 -2.05 10.47 11.50
CA TYR A 355 -1.43 9.31 10.89
C TYR A 355 -1.39 8.15 11.87
N ILE A 356 -1.41 6.94 11.33
CA ILE A 356 -1.21 5.70 12.07
C ILE A 356 0.09 5.02 11.61
N ARG A 357 0.75 4.37 12.56
CA ARG A 357 1.90 3.52 12.33
C ARG A 357 1.67 2.19 13.05
N PRO A 358 1.67 1.04 12.37
CA PRO A 358 1.64 -0.25 13.04
C PRO A 358 2.71 -0.36 14.12
N LEU A 359 2.39 -1.04 15.23
CA LEU A 359 3.33 -1.30 16.32
C LEU A 359 3.32 -2.77 16.71
N LEU A 360 4.45 -3.21 17.26
CA LEU A 360 4.66 -4.51 17.86
C LEU A 360 5.50 -4.33 19.12
N MET A 361 5.02 -4.81 20.26
CA MET A 361 5.76 -4.80 21.51
C MET A 361 5.63 -6.18 22.15
N VAL A 362 6.76 -6.84 22.36
CA VAL A 362 6.79 -8.13 23.07
C VAL A 362 7.57 -7.96 24.36
N GLY A 363 7.17 -8.73 25.38
CA GLY A 363 7.83 -8.80 26.68
C GLY A 363 9.04 -9.73 26.68
N GLU A 364 9.48 -10.10 27.88
CA GLU A 364 10.54 -11.08 28.08
C GLU A 364 9.98 -12.48 27.72
N GLY A 365 10.70 -13.23 26.88
CA GLY A 365 10.28 -14.53 26.35
C GLY A 365 10.59 -14.66 24.86
N THR A 366 10.48 -15.87 24.30
CA THR A 366 10.65 -16.06 22.86
C THR A 366 9.30 -16.02 22.17
N THR A 367 9.02 -14.94 21.45
CA THR A 367 7.77 -14.73 20.71
C THR A 367 8.00 -14.86 19.21
N ASP A 368 7.16 -15.65 18.54
CA ASP A 368 7.13 -15.74 17.08
C ASP A 368 5.93 -14.91 16.57
N ILE A 369 6.16 -14.07 15.55
CA ILE A 369 5.13 -13.29 14.85
C ILE A 369 5.15 -13.69 13.38
N ASP A 370 4.03 -14.20 12.88
CA ASP A 370 3.86 -14.53 11.47
C ASP A 370 3.58 -13.25 10.66
N TYR A 371 2.48 -12.57 10.99
CA TYR A 371 2.12 -11.31 10.37
C TYR A 371 1.41 -10.36 11.32
N ILE A 372 1.49 -9.07 10.99
CA ILE A 372 0.52 -8.05 11.39
C ILE A 372 -0.17 -7.60 10.10
N LYS A 373 -1.48 -7.70 10.02
CA LYS A 373 -2.25 -7.31 8.84
C LYS A 373 -3.17 -6.16 9.18
N VAL A 374 -3.10 -5.11 8.37
CA VAL A 374 -3.98 -3.94 8.48
C VAL A 374 -4.83 -3.87 7.24
N THR A 375 -6.15 -3.87 7.40
CA THR A 375 -7.11 -3.75 6.32
C THR A 375 -8.03 -2.56 6.57
N LYS A 376 -8.04 -1.60 5.66
CA LYS A 376 -8.99 -0.49 5.65
C LYS A 376 -10.24 -0.87 4.85
N GLN A 377 -11.41 -0.63 5.44
CA GLN A 377 -12.73 -0.96 4.93
C GLN A 377 -13.55 0.29 4.64
#